data_AF-A0A833AQF8-F1
#
_entry.id   AF-A0A833AQF8-F1
#
_cell.length_a   1.000
_cell.length_b   1.000
_cell.length_c   1.000
_cell.angle_alpha   90.00
_cell.angle_beta   90.00
_cell.angle_gamma   90.00
#
_symmetry.space_group_name_H-M   'P 1'
#
loop_
_entity.id
_entity.type
_entity.pdbx_description
1 polymer ?
#
loop_
_entity_poly.entity_id
_entity_poly.type
_entity_poly.pdbx_seq_one_letter_code
_entity_poly.pdbx_strand_id
1 'polypeptide(L)'
;MESEVNLKGRLSASLLNVRREPALHSDVMGSLILDSRIDILDETGEWLEIAFNGRSAFVHQDFVEVLETRIDDFAFVDADRLNVRARPDVDGTLLGSLDRDTKVKILGQTGKWCEIKFNDISAYIHGDYLERGDSQKAPSTHVIKPADQQETISDRDELEPVDKLPLTGGQIDKKVARTWNKFGGLLTNLCGAYRIEPGAAVAVLCVESSGKGFEARNQNRMIIRFENHLFWKYWGKQNPEKFHKHFKYGKYQNNKLKVWLGHSWRPDPTGSWQTFHGSQPKEWNVLEFARSLSDSDALTCISMGMPQVMGFNYKAIGYNSVEEMFDKFNSDIRYHIQGLFDFFDKRMIRALQKRDFVEFAGYYNGSGQKQKYGQWIQNHYDAFQQFTS
;
A
#
# COMPACT_ATOMS: atom_id res chain seq x y z
N MET A 1 -23.22 -3.85 18.23
CA MET A 1 -22.17 -3.71 17.20
C MET A 1 -20.85 -3.95 17.92
N GLU A 2 -20.21 -5.08 17.68
CA GLU A 2 -18.82 -5.26 18.13
C GLU A 2 -17.95 -4.30 17.31
N SER A 3 -17.14 -3.50 17.99
CA SER A 3 -16.20 -2.59 17.35
C SER A 3 -15.21 -3.41 16.52
N GLU A 4 -15.07 -3.09 15.24
CA GLU A 4 -14.10 -3.72 14.35
C GLU A 4 -12.67 -3.53 14.93
N VAL A 5 -11.98 -4.65 15.15
CA VAL A 5 -10.62 -4.67 15.70
C VAL A 5 -9.65 -4.85 14.54
N ASN A 6 -8.71 -3.92 14.40
CA ASN A 6 -7.59 -4.07 13.49
C ASN A 6 -6.39 -4.59 14.29
N LEU A 7 -5.89 -5.78 13.94
CA LEU A 7 -4.73 -6.37 14.60
C LEU A 7 -3.46 -5.78 13.98
N LYS A 8 -2.67 -5.11 14.80
CA LYS A 8 -1.33 -4.63 14.42
C LYS A 8 -0.31 -5.51 15.12
N GLY A 9 0.89 -5.61 14.58
CA GLY A 9 2.00 -6.32 15.22
C GLY A 9 3.22 -5.44 15.38
N ARG A 10 3.91 -5.55 16.52
CA ARG A 10 5.30 -5.13 16.68
C ARG A 10 6.21 -6.33 16.56
N LEU A 11 7.28 -6.23 15.79
CA LEU A 11 8.29 -7.27 15.86
C LEU A 11 9.10 -7.21 17.16
N SER A 12 9.22 -8.35 17.83
CA SER A 12 10.02 -8.55 19.03
C SER A 12 11.40 -9.16 18.73
N ALA A 13 11.61 -9.70 17.53
CA ALA A 13 12.89 -10.27 17.09
C ALA A 13 13.78 -9.25 16.37
N SER A 14 15.11 -9.40 16.50
CA SER A 14 16.11 -8.58 15.78
C SER A 14 15.93 -8.62 14.25
N LEU A 15 15.59 -9.79 13.72
CA LEU A 15 15.30 -10.03 12.32
C LEU A 15 14.31 -11.21 12.20
N LEU A 16 13.22 -11.01 11.47
CA LEU A 16 12.19 -12.02 11.24
C LEU A 16 11.99 -12.21 9.74
N ASN A 17 12.07 -13.46 9.27
CA ASN A 17 11.81 -13.79 7.87
C ASN A 17 10.32 -13.71 7.54
N VAL A 18 10.00 -13.01 6.47
CA VAL A 18 8.67 -12.95 5.86
C VAL A 18 8.59 -13.98 4.76
N ARG A 19 7.60 -14.86 4.82
CA ARG A 19 7.48 -16.05 3.95
C ARG A 19 6.25 -16.00 3.06
N ARG A 20 6.29 -16.72 1.95
CA ARG A 20 5.20 -16.78 0.97
C ARG A 20 4.00 -17.62 1.41
N GLU A 21 4.21 -18.59 2.29
CA GLU A 21 3.20 -19.51 2.83
C GLU A 21 3.48 -19.71 4.33
N PRO A 22 2.48 -20.07 5.16
CA PRO A 22 2.63 -20.25 6.61
C PRO A 22 3.38 -21.55 6.95
N ALA A 23 4.64 -21.64 6.55
CA ALA A 23 5.48 -22.81 6.76
C ALA A 23 6.98 -22.45 6.80
N LEU A 24 7.73 -23.11 7.68
CA LEU A 24 9.18 -22.87 7.86
C LEU A 24 10.02 -23.16 6.60
N HIS A 25 9.52 -24.02 5.71
CA HIS A 25 10.18 -24.37 4.45
C HIS A 25 9.70 -23.54 3.26
N SER A 26 8.80 -22.58 3.47
CA SER A 26 8.30 -21.69 2.41
C SER A 26 9.36 -20.65 2.03
N ASP A 27 9.33 -20.24 0.76
CA ASP A 27 10.20 -19.21 0.20
C ASP A 27 10.17 -17.94 1.07
N VAL A 28 11.36 -17.47 1.44
CA VAL A 28 11.53 -16.20 2.13
C VAL A 28 11.37 -15.07 1.10
N MET A 29 10.33 -14.27 1.26
CA MET A 29 10.04 -13.10 0.42
C MET A 29 10.84 -11.88 0.85
N GLY A 30 11.19 -11.80 2.13
CA GLY A 30 11.99 -10.72 2.70
C GLY A 30 12.19 -10.92 4.19
N SER A 31 12.57 -9.86 4.88
CA SER A 31 12.69 -9.85 6.33
C SER A 31 12.25 -8.50 6.90
N LEU A 32 11.84 -8.54 8.15
CA LEU A 32 11.45 -7.41 8.97
C LEU A 32 12.39 -7.36 10.19
N ILE A 33 12.69 -6.18 10.70
CA ILE A 33 13.63 -5.98 11.83
C ILE A 33 12.88 -5.69 13.13
N LEU A 34 13.58 -5.72 14.26
CA LEU A 34 13.04 -5.33 15.57
C LEU A 34 12.26 -4.02 15.48
N ASP A 35 11.13 -3.97 16.18
CA ASP A 35 10.21 -2.83 16.22
C ASP A 35 9.50 -2.51 14.89
N SER A 36 9.69 -3.31 13.82
CA SER A 36 8.89 -3.16 12.60
C SER A 36 7.40 -3.33 12.93
N ARG A 37 6.59 -2.43 12.39
CA ARG A 37 5.13 -2.49 12.45
C ARG A 37 4.59 -3.30 11.28
N ILE A 38 3.63 -4.16 11.56
CA ILE A 38 2.92 -4.94 10.54
C ILE A 38 1.42 -4.85 10.78
N ASP A 39 0.69 -4.92 9.68
CA ASP A 39 -0.76 -5.11 9.70
C ASP A 39 -1.00 -6.61 9.71
N ILE A 40 -1.54 -7.13 10.80
CA ILE A 40 -1.91 -8.53 10.92
C ILE A 40 -3.29 -8.65 10.28
N LEU A 41 -3.31 -9.32 9.14
CA LEU A 41 -4.49 -9.47 8.34
C LEU A 41 -5.28 -10.75 8.70
N ASP A 42 -4.60 -11.76 9.25
CA ASP A 42 -5.19 -13.02 9.67
C ASP A 42 -4.22 -13.82 10.54
N GLU A 43 -4.73 -14.82 11.25
CA GLU A 43 -3.93 -15.81 11.99
C GLU A 43 -4.22 -17.20 11.45
N THR A 44 -3.18 -17.97 11.12
CA THR A 44 -3.30 -19.34 10.62
C THR A 44 -2.30 -20.24 11.32
N GLY A 45 -2.77 -20.96 12.34
CA GLY A 45 -1.90 -21.76 13.20
C GLY A 45 -0.90 -20.87 13.92
N GLU A 46 0.40 -21.14 13.76
CA GLU A 46 1.48 -20.36 14.37
C GLU A 46 1.97 -19.18 13.49
N TRP A 47 1.23 -18.85 12.44
CA TRP A 47 1.61 -17.84 11.46
C TRP A 47 0.61 -16.68 11.43
N LEU A 48 1.15 -15.47 11.42
CA LEU A 48 0.41 -14.25 11.16
C LEU A 48 0.53 -13.92 9.68
N GLU A 49 -0.60 -13.77 9.01
CA GLU A 49 -0.65 -13.24 7.66
C GLU A 49 -0.53 -11.71 7.72
N ILE A 50 0.35 -11.14 6.93
CA ILE A 50 0.65 -9.71 6.91
C ILE A 50 0.59 -9.14 5.50
N ALA A 51 0.33 -7.84 5.40
CA ALA A 51 0.63 -7.09 4.18
C ALA A 51 2.14 -6.84 4.10
N PHE A 52 2.80 -7.38 3.07
CA PHE A 52 4.23 -7.17 2.83
C PHE A 52 4.49 -6.92 1.35
N ASN A 53 5.06 -5.75 1.04
CA ASN A 53 5.35 -5.31 -0.34
C ASN A 53 4.13 -5.44 -1.29
N GLY A 54 2.96 -5.01 -0.81
CA GLY A 54 1.72 -5.03 -1.60
C GLY A 54 1.16 -6.43 -1.87
N ARG A 55 1.69 -7.46 -1.20
CA ARG A 55 1.22 -8.85 -1.28
C ARG A 55 0.91 -9.38 0.12
N SER A 56 0.10 -10.42 0.18
CA SER A 56 0.01 -11.26 1.37
C SER A 56 1.32 -12.02 1.58
N ALA A 57 1.79 -12.06 2.83
CA ALA A 57 2.91 -12.86 3.27
C ALA A 57 2.72 -13.32 4.73
N PHE A 58 3.60 -14.15 5.25
CA PHE A 58 3.45 -14.80 6.55
C PHE A 58 4.68 -14.61 7.42
N VAL A 59 4.48 -14.31 8.70
CA VAL A 59 5.51 -14.28 9.74
C VAL A 59 5.09 -15.16 10.90
N HIS A 60 6.05 -15.70 11.65
CA HIS A 60 5.73 -16.56 12.79
C HIS A 60 5.32 -15.72 14.01
N GLN A 61 4.24 -16.11 14.69
CA GLN A 61 3.62 -15.31 15.76
C GLN A 61 4.54 -15.04 16.96
N ASP A 62 5.41 -15.99 17.32
CA ASP A 62 6.34 -15.87 18.47
C ASP A 62 7.25 -14.64 18.43
N PHE A 63 7.44 -14.07 17.25
CA PHE A 63 8.31 -12.92 17.02
C PHE A 63 7.54 -11.61 16.81
N VAL A 64 6.24 -11.63 17.11
CA VAL A 64 5.33 -10.51 16.95
C VAL A 64 4.53 -10.30 18.23
N GLU A 65 4.69 -9.14 18.83
CA GLU A 65 3.77 -8.63 19.85
C GLU A 65 2.52 -8.11 19.14
N VAL A 66 1.40 -8.81 19.30
CA VAL A 66 0.10 -8.39 18.76
C VAL A 66 -0.44 -7.22 19.57
N LEU A 67 -0.80 -6.16 18.87
CA LEU A 67 -1.39 -4.95 19.40
C LEU A 67 -2.83 -4.87 18.88
N GLU A 68 -3.79 -5.00 19.79
CA GLU A 68 -5.20 -4.78 19.47
C GLU A 68 -5.44 -3.28 19.29
N THR A 69 -6.01 -2.90 18.15
CA THR A 69 -6.43 -1.52 17.90
C THR A 69 -7.89 -1.52 17.50
N ARG A 70 -8.76 -0.83 18.25
CA ARG A 70 -10.15 -0.68 17.84
C ARG A 70 -10.26 0.50 16.86
N ILE A 71 -11.09 0.38 15.84
CA ILE A 71 -11.27 1.46 14.83
C ILE A 71 -11.68 2.78 15.49
N ASP A 72 -12.42 2.70 16.60
CA ASP A 72 -12.94 3.82 17.38
C ASP A 72 -12.19 4.06 18.71
N ASP A 73 -10.96 3.56 18.88
CA ASP A 73 -10.19 3.81 20.11
C ASP A 73 -9.66 5.26 20.14
N PHE A 74 -10.44 6.16 20.71
CA PHE A 74 -10.06 7.56 20.92
C PHE A 74 -9.93 7.88 22.40
N ALA A 75 -9.01 8.78 22.71
CA ALA A 75 -8.88 9.36 24.04
C ALA A 75 -8.74 10.88 23.95
N PHE A 76 -9.02 11.55 25.06
CA PHE A 76 -8.77 12.98 25.26
C PHE A 76 -7.65 13.16 26.28
N VAL A 77 -6.83 14.19 26.11
CA VAL A 77 -5.75 14.51 27.04
C VAL A 77 -6.32 15.15 28.32
N ASP A 78 -6.08 14.56 29.50
CA ASP A 78 -6.53 15.09 30.80
C ASP A 78 -5.41 15.82 31.58
N ALA A 79 -4.27 16.05 30.93
CA ALA A 79 -3.19 16.88 31.47
C ALA A 79 -3.16 18.26 30.80
N ASP A 80 -2.78 19.31 31.52
CA ASP A 80 -2.60 20.66 30.94
C ASP A 80 -1.64 20.64 29.75
N ARG A 81 -0.63 19.77 29.82
CA ARG A 81 0.32 19.49 28.74
C ARG A 81 0.88 18.08 28.87
N LEU A 82 0.67 17.26 27.85
CA LEU A 82 1.12 15.87 27.77
C LEU A 82 2.29 15.73 26.79
N ASN A 83 3.42 15.23 27.26
CA ASN A 83 4.60 15.00 26.42
C ASN A 83 4.38 13.86 25.42
N VAL A 84 4.81 14.09 24.17
CA VAL A 84 4.83 13.11 23.09
C VAL A 84 6.28 12.64 22.89
N ARG A 85 6.52 11.33 22.94
CA ARG A 85 7.88 10.74 22.94
C ARG A 85 8.10 9.77 21.79
N ALA A 86 9.36 9.60 21.39
CA ALA A 86 9.75 8.69 20.30
C ALA A 86 9.71 7.20 20.68
N ARG A 87 9.70 6.87 21.98
CA ARG A 87 9.65 5.51 22.52
C ARG A 87 8.70 5.44 23.71
N PRO A 88 8.13 4.27 24.04
CA PRO A 88 7.23 4.08 25.17
C PRO A 88 8.01 4.02 26.50
N ASP A 89 8.73 5.11 26.81
CA ASP A 89 9.59 5.21 27.98
C ASP A 89 9.76 6.68 28.41
N VAL A 90 9.95 6.91 29.71
CA VAL A 90 10.08 8.25 30.29
C VAL A 90 11.37 8.97 29.84
N ASP A 91 12.40 8.21 29.45
CA ASP A 91 13.65 8.74 28.91
C ASP A 91 13.63 8.83 27.37
N GLY A 92 12.53 8.43 26.72
CA GLY A 92 12.36 8.55 25.28
C GLY A 92 12.45 10.00 24.80
N THR A 93 13.13 10.22 23.67
CA THR A 93 13.29 11.56 23.05
C THR A 93 11.96 12.31 22.97
N LEU A 94 11.91 13.51 23.52
CA LEU A 94 10.74 14.39 23.46
C LEU A 94 10.56 14.91 22.03
N LEU A 95 9.40 14.62 21.44
CA LEU A 95 9.02 15.03 20.09
C LEU A 95 8.13 16.27 20.10
N GLY A 96 7.41 16.52 21.19
CA GLY A 96 6.51 17.64 21.35
C GLY A 96 5.58 17.45 22.55
N SER A 97 4.46 18.15 22.54
CA SER A 97 3.40 18.00 23.54
C SER A 97 2.02 18.18 22.94
N LEU A 98 1.01 17.67 23.65
CA LEU A 98 -0.41 17.87 23.38
C LEU A 98 -1.03 18.64 24.54
N ASP A 99 -1.93 19.56 24.24
CA ASP A 99 -2.65 20.32 25.26
C ASP A 99 -3.86 19.53 25.78
N ARG A 100 -4.39 19.92 26.94
CA ARG A 100 -5.63 19.37 27.51
C ARG A 100 -6.76 19.34 26.47
N ASP A 101 -7.62 18.32 26.57
CA ASP A 101 -8.76 18.07 25.69
C ASP A 101 -8.39 17.74 24.23
N THR A 102 -7.10 17.62 23.90
CA THR A 102 -6.69 17.15 22.57
C THR A 102 -7.19 15.73 22.35
N LYS A 103 -8.03 15.55 21.32
CA LYS A 103 -8.49 14.22 20.91
C LYS A 103 -7.39 13.49 20.14
N VAL A 104 -7.04 12.29 20.59
CA VAL A 104 -6.05 11.42 19.97
C VAL A 104 -6.65 10.07 19.59
N LYS A 105 -6.24 9.54 18.45
CA LYS A 105 -6.54 8.14 18.08
C LYS A 105 -5.45 7.25 18.65
N ILE A 106 -5.83 6.23 19.41
CA ILE A 106 -4.93 5.22 19.94
C ILE A 106 -4.70 4.18 18.85
N LEU A 107 -3.43 4.01 18.46
CA LEU A 107 -2.99 3.08 17.41
C LEU A 107 -2.46 1.76 17.95
N GLY A 108 -2.35 1.66 19.28
CA GLY A 108 -1.84 0.50 19.99
C GLY A 108 -1.46 0.89 21.41
N GLN A 109 -1.28 -0.11 22.27
CA GLN A 109 -0.87 0.09 23.66
C GLN A 109 0.21 -0.91 24.03
N THR A 110 1.32 -0.42 24.60
CA THR A 110 2.39 -1.24 25.16
C THR A 110 2.57 -0.84 26.62
N GLY A 111 2.09 -1.69 27.54
CA GLY A 111 2.04 -1.36 28.96
C GLY A 111 1.17 -0.11 29.22
N LYS A 112 1.75 0.91 29.86
CA LYS A 112 1.08 2.20 30.12
C LYS A 112 1.22 3.23 28.99
N TRP A 113 1.90 2.89 27.90
CA TRP A 113 2.12 3.82 26.79
C TRP A 113 1.16 3.54 25.66
N CYS A 114 0.50 4.59 25.18
CA CYS A 114 -0.35 4.55 24.02
C CYS A 114 0.41 5.08 22.80
N GLU A 115 0.39 4.35 21.70
CA GLU A 115 0.92 4.79 20.42
C GLU A 115 -0.11 5.68 19.72
N ILE A 116 0.35 6.80 19.16
CA ILE A 116 -0.43 7.77 18.40
C ILE A 116 0.33 8.17 17.14
N LYS A 117 -0.36 8.80 16.19
CA LYS A 117 0.27 9.52 15.08
C LYS A 117 0.45 10.99 15.47
N PHE A 118 1.69 11.48 15.46
CA PHE A 118 2.03 12.87 15.77
C PHE A 118 2.95 13.41 14.68
N ASN A 119 2.57 14.49 13.98
CA ASN A 119 3.34 15.05 12.85
C ASN A 119 3.78 13.98 11.82
N ASP A 120 2.84 13.11 11.44
CA ASP A 120 3.05 12.00 10.50
C ASP A 120 4.06 10.92 10.91
N ILE A 121 4.52 10.92 12.16
CA ILE A 121 5.35 9.85 12.73
C ILE A 121 4.62 9.11 13.87
N SER A 122 4.95 7.83 14.05
CA SER A 122 4.56 7.09 15.26
C SER A 122 5.23 7.70 16.48
N ALA A 123 4.44 7.94 17.52
CA ALA A 123 4.90 8.47 18.79
C ALA A 123 4.10 7.89 19.96
N TYR A 124 4.59 8.12 21.18
CA TYR A 124 4.04 7.54 22.39
C TYR A 124 3.67 8.62 23.39
N ILE A 125 2.50 8.45 24.00
CA ILE A 125 2.00 9.26 25.11
C ILE A 125 1.65 8.34 26.27
N HIS A 126 1.76 8.84 27.49
CA HIS A 126 1.52 8.03 28.68
C HIS A 126 0.02 7.99 29.01
N GLY A 127 -0.54 6.79 29.10
CA GLY A 127 -1.97 6.52 29.21
C GLY A 127 -2.62 7.02 30.50
N ASP A 128 -1.84 7.21 31.58
CA ASP A 128 -2.37 7.78 32.84
C ASP A 128 -2.83 9.26 32.68
N TYR A 129 -2.51 9.92 31.56
CA TYR A 129 -2.94 11.29 31.26
C TYR A 129 -4.03 11.36 30.19
N LEU A 130 -4.76 10.27 30.00
CA LEU A 130 -5.79 10.12 28.98
C LEU A 130 -7.13 9.75 29.59
N GLU A 131 -8.19 10.39 29.13
CA GLU A 131 -9.58 10.01 29.38
C GLU A 131 -10.14 9.32 28.14
N ARG A 132 -10.57 8.05 28.24
CA ARG A 132 -11.19 7.33 27.12
C ARG A 132 -12.63 7.78 26.94
N GLY A 133 -13.02 8.14 25.71
CA GLY A 133 -14.37 8.60 25.39
C GLY A 133 -15.15 7.59 24.56
N ASP A 134 -16.33 7.19 25.03
CA ASP A 134 -17.37 6.64 24.15
C ASP A 134 -18.01 7.78 23.35
N SER A 135 -18.35 7.50 22.10
CA SER A 135 -18.75 8.44 21.07
C SER A 135 -20.14 9.05 21.28
N GLN A 136 -20.35 9.85 22.33
CA GLN A 136 -21.47 10.80 22.42
C GLN A 136 -21.11 12.06 23.23
N LYS A 137 -20.54 13.06 22.54
CA LYS A 137 -20.79 14.49 22.75
C LYS A 137 -20.07 15.29 21.66
N ALA A 138 -20.84 15.83 20.71
CA ALA A 138 -20.44 17.04 20.01
C ALA A 138 -20.88 18.23 20.89
N PRO A 139 -20.09 19.32 20.98
CA PRO A 139 -20.16 20.32 19.92
C PRO A 139 -18.83 20.97 19.51
N SER A 140 -18.93 21.67 18.37
CA SER A 140 -18.03 22.57 17.65
C SER A 140 -16.98 23.36 18.44
N THR A 141 -15.77 23.51 17.86
CA THR A 141 -15.20 24.83 17.51
C THR A 141 -14.02 24.76 16.54
N HIS A 142 -14.04 25.74 15.64
CA HIS A 142 -12.99 26.35 14.82
C HIS A 142 -11.52 25.94 15.02
N VAL A 143 -10.94 25.43 13.94
CA VAL A 143 -9.51 25.62 13.65
C VAL A 143 -9.36 26.92 12.86
N ILE A 144 -8.81 27.95 13.50
CA ILE A 144 -8.23 29.10 12.80
C ILE A 144 -6.96 28.58 12.12
N LYS A 145 -7.02 28.45 10.79
CA LYS A 145 -5.83 28.40 9.95
C LYS A 145 -5.20 29.80 9.93
N PRO A 146 -3.87 29.97 10.04
CA PRO A 146 -3.24 31.16 9.50
C PRO A 146 -3.57 31.24 8.01
N ALA A 147 -4.14 32.37 7.60
CA ALA A 147 -4.39 32.71 6.21
C ALA A 147 -3.07 33.04 5.49
N ASP A 148 -3.11 32.86 4.16
CA ASP A 148 -2.08 33.05 3.15
C ASP A 148 -1.00 31.95 3.13
N GLN A 149 -1.07 30.97 2.22
CA GLN A 149 -1.27 31.15 0.79
C GLN A 149 -2.35 30.21 0.24
N GLN A 150 -3.33 30.80 -0.45
CA GLN A 150 -4.01 30.11 -1.55
C GLN A 150 -2.95 29.79 -2.61
N GLU A 151 -2.36 28.59 -2.58
CA GLU A 151 -1.88 28.00 -3.82
C GLU A 151 -3.11 27.47 -4.55
N THR A 152 -3.64 28.33 -5.42
CA THR A 152 -4.44 27.90 -6.56
C THR A 152 -3.73 26.73 -7.22
N ILE A 153 -4.40 25.59 -7.34
CA ILE A 153 -3.93 24.46 -8.15
C ILE A 153 -3.99 24.92 -9.62
N SER A 154 -2.94 25.61 -10.04
CA SER A 154 -2.64 25.93 -11.43
C SER A 154 -1.12 25.76 -11.58
N ASP A 155 -0.72 24.85 -12.48
CA ASP A 155 0.64 24.70 -13.03
C ASP A 155 1.71 23.85 -12.33
N ARG A 156 1.42 23.03 -11.30
CA ARG A 156 2.47 22.22 -10.62
C ARG A 156 2.70 20.76 -11.02
N ASP A 157 1.95 20.16 -11.95
CA ASP A 157 2.22 18.78 -12.41
C ASP A 157 2.02 18.61 -13.93
N GLU A 158 2.89 19.23 -14.73
CA GLU A 158 2.99 18.90 -16.15
C GLU A 158 3.30 17.40 -16.29
N LEU A 159 2.36 16.66 -16.89
CA LEU A 159 2.50 15.21 -17.06
C LEU A 159 3.68 14.90 -17.98
N GLU A 160 3.79 15.64 -19.09
CA GLU A 160 4.86 15.49 -20.08
C GLU A 160 6.01 16.45 -19.77
N PRO A 161 7.26 16.10 -20.11
CA PRO A 161 8.39 17.01 -19.96
C PRO A 161 8.43 18.03 -21.11
N VAL A 162 9.05 19.19 -20.84
CA VAL A 162 9.38 20.18 -21.87
C VAL A 162 10.30 19.57 -22.93
N ASP A 163 11.39 18.92 -22.49
CA ASP A 163 12.37 18.29 -23.37
C ASP A 163 12.01 16.82 -23.63
N LYS A 164 11.54 16.52 -24.84
CA LYS A 164 11.20 15.15 -25.27
C LYS A 164 12.41 14.44 -25.88
N LEU A 165 12.57 13.16 -25.54
CA LEU A 165 13.59 12.28 -26.10
C LEU A 165 13.16 11.73 -27.48
N PRO A 166 14.10 11.58 -28.43
CA PRO A 166 13.79 10.99 -29.73
C PRO A 166 13.50 9.48 -29.60
N LEU A 167 12.59 8.96 -30.42
CA LEU A 167 12.23 7.53 -30.47
C LEU A 167 13.20 6.70 -31.32
N THR A 168 14.50 6.81 -31.04
CA THR A 168 15.59 6.14 -31.76
C THR A 168 16.13 4.94 -30.97
N GLY A 169 17.07 4.19 -31.55
CA GLY A 169 17.71 3.04 -30.90
C GLY A 169 16.88 1.75 -30.87
N GLY A 170 17.26 0.85 -29.96
CA GLY A 170 16.66 -0.46 -29.70
C GLY A 170 15.36 -0.39 -28.90
N GLN A 171 14.89 -1.55 -28.44
CA GLN A 171 13.61 -1.63 -27.73
C GLN A 171 13.66 -0.95 -26.35
N ILE A 172 14.77 -1.07 -25.63
CA ILE A 172 14.97 -0.43 -24.31
C ILE A 172 14.97 1.09 -24.48
N ASP A 173 15.75 1.61 -25.42
CA ASP A 173 15.85 3.05 -25.72
C ASP A 173 14.48 3.66 -26.05
N LYS A 174 13.72 3.01 -26.95
CA LYS A 174 12.36 3.42 -27.31
C LYS A 174 11.38 3.31 -26.14
N LYS A 175 11.56 2.35 -25.23
CA LYS A 175 10.70 2.22 -24.04
C LYS A 175 10.96 3.36 -23.06
N VAL A 176 12.22 3.63 -22.78
CA VAL A 176 12.69 4.74 -21.94
C VAL A 176 12.21 6.08 -22.48
N ALA A 177 12.43 6.35 -23.78
CA ALA A 177 11.98 7.59 -24.42
C ALA A 177 10.46 7.76 -24.38
N ARG A 178 9.67 6.69 -24.62
CA ARG A 178 8.19 6.76 -24.47
C ARG A 178 7.76 7.04 -23.04
N THR A 179 8.38 6.39 -22.06
CA THR A 179 8.07 6.61 -20.64
C THR A 179 8.39 8.04 -20.23
N TRP A 180 9.57 8.55 -20.60
CA TRP A 180 9.95 9.94 -20.34
C TRP A 180 9.02 10.92 -21.05
N ASN A 181 8.79 10.79 -22.36
CA ASN A 181 7.96 11.73 -23.12
C ASN A 181 6.52 11.80 -22.61
N LYS A 182 6.06 10.75 -21.92
CA LYS A 182 4.72 10.69 -21.35
C LYS A 182 4.66 11.17 -19.91
N PHE A 183 5.73 11.03 -19.11
CA PHE A 183 5.69 11.22 -17.65
C PHE A 183 6.81 12.09 -17.07
N GLY A 184 7.75 12.57 -17.89
CA GLY A 184 8.99 13.18 -17.46
C GLY A 184 8.81 14.46 -16.65
N GLY A 185 7.80 15.27 -16.94
CA GLY A 185 7.48 16.46 -16.13
C GLY A 185 7.08 16.07 -14.71
N LEU A 186 6.10 15.18 -14.57
CA LEU A 186 5.64 14.68 -13.28
C LEU A 186 6.77 13.96 -12.53
N LEU A 187 7.53 13.12 -13.22
CA LEU A 187 8.65 12.40 -12.63
C LEU A 187 9.73 13.36 -12.13
N THR A 188 9.99 14.46 -12.83
CA THR A 188 10.94 15.48 -12.38
C THR A 188 10.50 16.10 -11.07
N ASN A 189 9.22 16.46 -10.96
CA ASN A 189 8.65 17.05 -9.74
C ASN A 189 8.69 16.07 -8.55
N LEU A 190 8.21 14.85 -8.74
CA LEU A 190 8.22 13.82 -7.70
C LEU A 190 9.65 13.45 -7.28
N CYS A 191 10.56 13.27 -8.24
CA CYS A 191 11.95 12.95 -7.96
C CYS A 191 12.66 14.05 -7.18
N GLY A 192 12.34 15.33 -7.45
CA GLY A 192 12.86 16.47 -6.70
C GLY A 192 12.59 16.38 -5.19
N ALA A 193 11.36 16.00 -4.81
CA ALA A 193 10.98 15.84 -3.39
C ALA A 193 11.80 14.74 -2.67
N TYR A 194 12.17 13.67 -3.38
CA TYR A 194 12.90 12.53 -2.83
C TYR A 194 14.41 12.55 -3.13
N ARG A 195 14.92 13.56 -3.84
CA ARG A 195 16.30 13.64 -4.33
C ARG A 195 16.72 12.38 -5.11
N ILE A 196 15.78 11.82 -5.87
CA ILE A 196 16.03 10.72 -6.78
C ILE A 196 16.35 11.30 -8.15
N GLU A 197 17.15 10.61 -8.96
CA GLU A 197 17.36 11.02 -10.34
C GLU A 197 16.18 10.60 -11.21
N PRO A 198 15.63 11.49 -12.06
CA PRO A 198 14.48 11.16 -12.89
C PRO A 198 14.71 9.91 -13.76
N GLY A 199 15.94 9.69 -14.24
CA GLY A 199 16.31 8.49 -14.99
C GLY A 199 16.13 7.19 -14.20
N ALA A 200 16.35 7.21 -12.88
CA ALA A 200 16.11 6.05 -12.02
C ALA A 200 14.61 5.75 -11.92
N ALA A 201 13.76 6.77 -11.77
CA ALA A 201 12.31 6.58 -11.74
C ALA A 201 11.75 6.12 -13.09
N VAL A 202 12.27 6.66 -14.22
CA VAL A 202 11.94 6.17 -15.56
C VAL A 202 12.30 4.70 -15.71
N ALA A 203 13.49 4.30 -15.25
CA ALA A 203 13.94 2.91 -15.31
C ALA A 203 13.05 1.96 -14.49
N VAL A 204 12.70 2.36 -13.26
CA VAL A 204 11.76 1.62 -12.42
C VAL A 204 10.41 1.47 -13.11
N LEU A 205 9.81 2.57 -13.62
CA LEU A 205 8.54 2.49 -14.34
C LEU A 205 8.59 1.60 -15.58
N CYS A 206 9.71 1.61 -16.31
CA CYS A 206 9.91 0.73 -17.45
C CYS A 206 9.97 -0.74 -17.05
N VAL A 207 10.47 -1.10 -15.88
CA VAL A 207 10.60 -2.50 -15.46
C VAL A 207 9.33 -2.98 -14.74
N GLU A 208 8.82 -2.17 -13.82
CA GLU A 208 7.71 -2.53 -12.93
C GLU A 208 6.34 -2.34 -13.59
N SER A 209 6.29 -1.62 -14.72
CA SER A 209 5.04 -1.41 -15.43
C SER A 209 5.04 -1.86 -16.89
N SER A 210 3.86 -2.32 -17.32
CA SER A 210 3.50 -2.47 -18.72
C SER A 210 3.27 -1.13 -19.44
N GLY A 211 3.28 0.00 -18.72
CA GLY A 211 3.12 1.36 -19.25
C GLY A 211 1.67 1.78 -19.52
N LYS A 212 0.70 0.91 -19.24
CA LYS A 212 -0.73 1.17 -19.38
C LYS A 212 -1.37 1.24 -17.99
N GLY A 213 -2.00 2.38 -17.68
CA GLY A 213 -2.86 2.52 -16.49
C GLY A 213 -4.36 2.52 -16.82
N PHE A 214 -4.71 2.74 -18.09
CA PHE A 214 -6.08 2.75 -18.60
C PHE A 214 -6.15 1.93 -19.89
N GLU A 215 -7.28 1.28 -20.14
CA GLU A 215 -7.51 0.51 -21.36
C GLU A 215 -8.53 1.19 -22.28
N ALA A 216 -8.06 1.75 -23.40
CA ALA A 216 -8.90 2.44 -24.37
C ALA A 216 -10.06 1.59 -24.90
N ARG A 217 -9.86 0.26 -25.05
CA ARG A 217 -10.90 -0.68 -25.51
C ARG A 217 -11.94 -1.01 -24.44
N ASN A 218 -11.69 -0.63 -23.20
CA ASN A 218 -12.61 -0.80 -22.07
C ASN A 218 -13.08 0.57 -21.57
N GLN A 219 -13.55 1.43 -22.49
CA GLN A 219 -14.08 2.77 -22.18
C GLN A 219 -13.06 3.67 -21.46
N ASN A 220 -11.77 3.45 -21.72
CA ASN A 220 -10.68 4.13 -21.03
C ASN A 220 -10.74 3.98 -19.49
N ARG A 221 -11.31 2.88 -18.99
CA ARG A 221 -11.32 2.55 -17.55
C ARG A 221 -9.93 2.17 -17.06
N MET A 222 -9.68 2.42 -15.78
CA MET A 222 -8.46 2.02 -15.10
C MET A 222 -8.23 0.51 -15.26
N ILE A 223 -6.97 0.13 -15.47
CA ILE A 223 -6.57 -1.27 -15.48
C ILE A 223 -6.61 -1.81 -14.06
N ILE A 224 -7.32 -2.92 -13.86
CA ILE A 224 -7.47 -3.58 -12.55
C ILE A 224 -7.24 -5.08 -12.64
N ARG A 225 -7.05 -5.71 -11.49
CA ARG A 225 -7.14 -7.16 -11.32
C ARG A 225 -7.88 -7.48 -10.04
N PHE A 226 -8.98 -8.23 -10.13
CA PHE A 226 -9.79 -8.61 -8.98
C PHE A 226 -9.35 -9.95 -8.39
N GLU A 227 -9.13 -10.00 -7.08
CA GLU A 227 -8.61 -11.20 -6.43
C GLU A 227 -9.69 -11.88 -5.58
N ASN A 228 -10.37 -12.90 -6.13
CA ASN A 228 -11.40 -13.69 -5.42
C ASN A 228 -10.93 -14.23 -4.07
N HIS A 229 -9.67 -14.65 -3.94
CA HIS A 229 -9.15 -15.15 -2.66
C HIS A 229 -9.01 -14.03 -1.61
N LEU A 230 -8.74 -12.80 -2.03
CA LEU A 230 -8.81 -11.63 -1.14
C LEU A 230 -10.25 -11.28 -0.82
N PHE A 231 -11.16 -11.34 -1.80
CA PHE A 231 -12.58 -11.08 -1.53
C PHE A 231 -13.19 -12.12 -0.60
N TRP A 232 -12.75 -13.37 -0.66
CA TRP A 232 -13.04 -14.37 0.37
C TRP A 232 -12.55 -13.92 1.74
N LYS A 233 -11.29 -13.48 1.80
CA LYS A 233 -10.66 -13.07 3.06
C LYS A 233 -11.39 -11.88 3.71
N TYR A 234 -11.62 -10.80 2.98
CA TYR A 234 -12.18 -9.56 3.52
C TYR A 234 -13.70 -9.62 3.70
N TRP A 235 -14.43 -10.30 2.80
CA TRP A 235 -15.90 -10.32 2.83
C TRP A 235 -16.49 -11.74 2.92
N GLY A 236 -15.94 -12.69 2.16
CA GLY A 236 -16.52 -14.02 1.99
C GLY A 236 -16.51 -14.90 3.23
N LYS A 237 -15.51 -14.80 4.12
CA LYS A 237 -15.46 -15.53 5.39
C LYS A 237 -16.68 -15.24 6.27
N GLN A 238 -17.15 -14.00 6.23
CA GLN A 238 -18.35 -13.55 6.97
C GLN A 238 -19.64 -13.82 6.17
N ASN A 239 -19.53 -14.08 4.87
CA ASN A 239 -20.65 -14.32 3.94
C ASN A 239 -20.46 -15.62 3.12
N PRO A 240 -20.18 -16.77 3.74
CA PRO A 240 -19.64 -17.93 3.02
C PRO A 240 -20.61 -18.51 1.99
N GLU A 241 -21.90 -18.57 2.32
CA GLU A 241 -22.92 -19.06 1.38
C GLU A 241 -23.05 -18.17 0.15
N LYS A 242 -23.06 -16.83 0.33
CA LYS A 242 -23.14 -15.89 -0.79
C LYS A 242 -21.86 -15.94 -1.62
N PHE A 243 -20.70 -16.00 -0.97
CA PHE A 243 -19.43 -16.12 -1.68
C PHE A 243 -19.41 -17.38 -2.55
N HIS A 244 -19.70 -18.56 -2.00
CA HIS A 244 -19.62 -19.81 -2.75
C HIS A 244 -20.68 -19.95 -3.86
N LYS A 245 -21.79 -19.18 -3.80
CA LYS A 245 -22.73 -19.09 -4.92
C LYS A 245 -22.09 -18.45 -6.15
N HIS A 246 -21.22 -17.46 -5.96
CA HIS A 246 -20.78 -16.56 -7.03
C HIS A 246 -19.29 -16.57 -7.34
N PHE A 247 -18.43 -16.97 -6.41
CA PHE A 247 -16.98 -16.88 -6.54
C PHE A 247 -16.29 -18.20 -6.20
N LYS A 248 -15.21 -18.48 -6.92
CA LYS A 248 -14.29 -19.59 -6.69
C LYS A 248 -12.86 -19.13 -6.89
N TYR A 249 -11.96 -19.74 -6.13
CA TYR A 249 -10.52 -19.60 -6.27
C TYR A 249 -9.87 -20.91 -5.79
N GLY A 250 -8.56 -21.01 -5.95
CA GLY A 250 -7.79 -22.20 -5.65
C GLY A 250 -7.64 -23.12 -6.85
N LYS A 251 -6.40 -23.53 -7.12
CA LYS A 251 -6.10 -24.67 -8.00
C LYS A 251 -5.02 -25.52 -7.36
N TYR A 252 -5.22 -26.85 -7.35
CA TYR A 252 -4.18 -27.77 -6.92
C TYR A 252 -3.10 -27.90 -8.01
N GLN A 253 -1.84 -27.75 -7.60
CA GLN A 253 -0.66 -28.02 -8.42
C GLN A 253 0.36 -28.74 -7.54
N ASN A 254 0.90 -29.87 -8.00
CA ASN A 254 1.87 -30.70 -7.25
C ASN A 254 1.39 -31.00 -5.81
N ASN A 255 0.12 -31.40 -5.66
CA ASN A 255 -0.55 -31.65 -4.37
C ASN A 255 -0.59 -30.47 -3.40
N LYS A 256 -0.31 -29.24 -3.85
CA LYS A 256 -0.43 -28.01 -3.05
C LYS A 256 -1.55 -27.13 -3.62
N LEU A 257 -2.43 -26.66 -2.75
CA LEU A 257 -3.45 -25.68 -3.13
C LEU A 257 -2.80 -24.31 -3.33
N LYS A 258 -2.97 -23.72 -4.51
CA LYS A 258 -2.53 -22.36 -4.82
C LYS A 258 -3.74 -21.44 -4.86
N VAL A 259 -3.94 -20.67 -3.80
CA VAL A 259 -5.14 -19.84 -3.59
C VAL A 259 -5.26 -18.68 -4.60
N TRP A 260 -4.14 -18.19 -5.12
CA TRP A 260 -4.09 -17.14 -6.15
C TRP A 260 -4.36 -17.65 -7.58
N LEU A 261 -4.70 -18.93 -7.75
CA LEU A 261 -5.02 -19.55 -9.04
C LEU A 261 -6.48 -19.98 -9.07
N GLY A 262 -7.01 -20.32 -10.26
CA GLY A 262 -8.35 -20.90 -10.38
C GLY A 262 -9.51 -19.92 -10.14
N HIS A 263 -9.23 -18.61 -10.24
CA HIS A 263 -10.23 -17.56 -10.07
C HIS A 263 -11.32 -17.68 -11.12
N SER A 264 -12.55 -17.85 -10.66
CA SER A 264 -13.74 -17.87 -11.50
C SER A 264 -14.94 -17.33 -10.76
N TRP A 265 -15.91 -16.79 -11.50
CA TRP A 265 -17.12 -16.24 -10.93
C TRP A 265 -18.35 -16.53 -11.80
N ARG A 266 -19.55 -16.26 -11.28
CA ARG A 266 -20.80 -16.27 -12.03
C ARG A 266 -21.82 -15.32 -11.41
N PRO A 267 -22.54 -14.51 -12.21
CA PRO A 267 -23.59 -13.62 -11.69
C PRO A 267 -24.85 -14.41 -11.31
N ASP A 268 -25.17 -15.48 -12.04
CA ASP A 268 -26.28 -16.39 -11.74
C ASP A 268 -25.73 -17.62 -10.96
N PRO A 269 -26.25 -17.93 -9.75
CA PRO A 269 -25.86 -19.12 -8.99
C PRO A 269 -26.09 -20.47 -9.70
N THR A 270 -26.91 -20.50 -10.74
CA THR A 270 -27.17 -21.68 -11.57
C THR A 270 -26.37 -21.68 -12.87
N GLY A 271 -25.77 -20.54 -13.22
CA GLY A 271 -25.00 -20.36 -14.45
C GLY A 271 -23.62 -21.03 -14.44
N SER A 272 -22.99 -21.00 -15.62
CA SER A 272 -21.63 -21.51 -15.82
C SER A 272 -20.58 -20.59 -15.18
N TRP A 273 -19.54 -21.21 -14.62
CA TRP A 273 -18.38 -20.51 -14.08
C TRP A 273 -17.55 -19.87 -15.20
N GLN A 274 -17.14 -18.63 -15.00
CA GLN A 274 -16.38 -17.84 -15.96
C GLN A 274 -15.03 -17.43 -15.38
N THR A 275 -13.96 -17.61 -16.15
CA THR A 275 -12.66 -16.99 -15.86
C THR A 275 -12.64 -15.55 -16.37
N PHE A 276 -11.95 -14.68 -15.65
CA PHE A 276 -11.94 -13.25 -15.93
C PHE A 276 -10.54 -12.64 -16.10
N HIS A 277 -9.51 -13.27 -15.52
CA HIS A 277 -8.14 -12.79 -15.65
C HIS A 277 -7.67 -12.69 -17.10
N GLY A 278 -6.95 -11.59 -17.38
CA GLY A 278 -6.41 -11.30 -18.72
C GLY A 278 -7.36 -10.53 -19.63
N SER A 279 -8.55 -10.14 -19.16
CA SER A 279 -9.51 -9.33 -19.90
C SER A 279 -10.08 -8.24 -19.01
N GLN A 280 -9.72 -6.98 -19.26
CA GLN A 280 -10.20 -5.85 -18.43
C GLN A 280 -11.73 -5.72 -18.39
N PRO A 281 -12.49 -5.90 -19.49
CA PRO A 281 -13.95 -5.94 -19.39
C PRO A 281 -14.45 -7.02 -18.41
N LYS A 282 -13.83 -8.20 -18.38
CA LYS A 282 -14.23 -9.27 -17.45
C LYS A 282 -13.80 -8.99 -16.00
N GLU A 283 -12.62 -8.41 -15.80
CA GLU A 283 -12.15 -7.94 -14.48
C GLU A 283 -13.12 -6.90 -13.90
N TRP A 284 -13.58 -5.95 -14.72
CA TRP A 284 -14.56 -4.95 -14.31
C TRP A 284 -15.94 -5.55 -14.02
N ASN A 285 -16.41 -6.52 -14.82
CA ASN A 285 -17.71 -7.16 -14.56
C ASN A 285 -17.74 -7.88 -13.20
N VAL A 286 -16.66 -8.58 -12.83
CA VAL A 286 -16.59 -9.25 -11.52
C VAL A 286 -16.45 -8.22 -10.39
N LEU A 287 -15.70 -7.14 -10.59
CA LEU A 287 -15.61 -6.06 -9.63
C LEU A 287 -16.97 -5.40 -9.40
N GLU A 288 -17.69 -4.99 -10.45
CA GLU A 288 -19.01 -4.35 -10.35
C GLU A 288 -20.00 -5.25 -9.60
N PHE A 289 -19.99 -6.56 -9.89
CA PHE A 289 -20.79 -7.52 -9.14
C PHE A 289 -20.37 -7.61 -7.67
N ALA A 290 -19.07 -7.69 -7.37
CA ALA A 290 -18.57 -7.73 -5.99
C ALA A 290 -18.91 -6.44 -5.22
N ARG A 291 -18.80 -5.27 -5.86
CA ARG A 291 -19.17 -3.97 -5.28
C ARG A 291 -20.66 -3.89 -4.92
N SER A 292 -21.52 -4.60 -5.66
CA SER A 292 -22.95 -4.72 -5.30
C SER A 292 -23.20 -5.55 -4.03
N LEU A 293 -22.22 -6.36 -3.60
CA LEU A 293 -22.28 -7.17 -2.39
C LEU A 293 -21.62 -6.48 -1.19
N SER A 294 -20.46 -5.86 -1.42
CA SER A 294 -19.76 -4.98 -0.49
C SER A 294 -18.78 -4.10 -1.27
N ASP A 295 -19.01 -2.79 -1.27
CA ASP A 295 -18.25 -1.84 -2.09
C ASP A 295 -16.80 -1.74 -1.62
N SER A 296 -16.59 -1.37 -0.35
CA SER A 296 -15.27 -1.19 0.25
C SER A 296 -14.42 -2.45 0.23
N ASP A 297 -15.01 -3.61 0.53
CA ASP A 297 -14.27 -4.88 0.48
C ASP A 297 -13.87 -5.24 -0.94
N ALA A 298 -14.75 -5.01 -1.92
CA ALA A 298 -14.44 -5.29 -3.32
C ALA A 298 -13.29 -4.40 -3.82
N LEU A 299 -13.31 -3.10 -3.51
CA LEU A 299 -12.23 -2.17 -3.87
C LEU A 299 -10.92 -2.50 -3.13
N THR A 300 -10.98 -3.00 -1.90
CA THR A 300 -9.82 -3.50 -1.15
C THR A 300 -9.13 -4.68 -1.85
N CYS A 301 -9.89 -5.44 -2.63
CA CYS A 301 -9.47 -6.69 -3.27
C CYS A 301 -9.00 -6.55 -4.72
N ILE A 302 -8.82 -5.33 -5.23
CA ILE A 302 -8.25 -5.11 -6.57
C ILE A 302 -6.84 -4.53 -6.53
N SER A 303 -5.98 -4.95 -7.46
CA SER A 303 -4.84 -4.12 -7.84
C SER A 303 -5.30 -3.02 -8.79
N MET A 304 -4.74 -1.82 -8.66
CA MET A 304 -5.18 -0.63 -9.37
C MET A 304 -4.05 -0.03 -10.23
N GLY A 305 -4.42 0.29 -11.47
CA GLY A 305 -3.64 1.13 -12.36
C GLY A 305 -2.32 0.53 -12.84
N MET A 306 -1.49 1.44 -13.35
CA MET A 306 -0.20 1.14 -13.96
C MET A 306 0.81 0.41 -13.04
N PRO A 307 0.93 0.77 -11.73
CA PRO A 307 1.82 0.07 -10.79
C PRO A 307 1.20 -1.17 -10.13
N GLN A 308 -0.10 -1.44 -10.38
CA GLN A 308 -0.82 -2.55 -9.77
C GLN A 308 -0.80 -2.52 -8.22
N VAL A 309 -0.96 -1.34 -7.62
CA VAL A 309 -1.03 -1.20 -6.16
C VAL A 309 -2.35 -1.77 -5.67
N MET A 310 -2.30 -2.68 -4.69
CA MET A 310 -3.51 -3.28 -4.10
C MET A 310 -4.30 -2.28 -3.26
N GLY A 311 -5.63 -2.32 -3.38
CA GLY A 311 -6.55 -1.43 -2.68
C GLY A 311 -6.40 -1.44 -1.16
N PHE A 312 -6.09 -2.59 -0.55
CA PHE A 312 -5.81 -2.66 0.90
C PHE A 312 -4.63 -1.77 1.37
N ASN A 313 -3.79 -1.24 0.47
CA ASN A 313 -2.72 -0.32 0.83
C ASN A 313 -3.16 1.15 0.91
N TYR A 314 -4.45 1.48 0.71
CA TYR A 314 -4.92 2.87 0.64
C TYR A 314 -4.41 3.76 1.79
N LYS A 315 -4.45 3.27 3.03
CA LYS A 315 -3.93 3.99 4.21
C LYS A 315 -2.42 4.17 4.17
N ALA A 316 -1.70 3.14 3.74
CA ALA A 316 -0.23 3.15 3.71
C ALA A 316 0.30 4.19 2.71
N ILE A 317 -0.46 4.47 1.65
CA ILE A 317 -0.11 5.47 0.63
C ILE A 317 -0.88 6.80 0.80
N GLY A 318 -1.50 7.03 1.97
CA GLY A 318 -2.00 8.35 2.36
C GLY A 318 -3.48 8.65 2.08
N TYR A 319 -4.28 7.70 1.63
CA TYR A 319 -5.73 7.88 1.45
C TYR A 319 -6.53 7.56 2.72
N ASN A 320 -7.65 8.26 2.94
CA ASN A 320 -8.53 8.05 4.10
C ASN A 320 -9.41 6.81 3.94
N SER A 321 -9.71 6.44 2.70
CA SER A 321 -10.55 5.30 2.33
C SER A 321 -10.07 4.65 1.03
N VAL A 322 -10.51 3.42 0.77
CA VAL A 322 -10.17 2.71 -0.47
C VAL A 322 -10.93 3.29 -1.68
N GLU A 323 -12.11 3.86 -1.43
CA GLU A 323 -12.92 4.62 -2.38
C GLU A 323 -12.18 5.88 -2.82
N GLU A 324 -11.59 6.64 -1.89
CA GLU A 324 -10.80 7.82 -2.22
C GLU A 324 -9.59 7.46 -3.10
N MET A 325 -8.87 6.38 -2.74
CA MET A 325 -7.79 5.85 -3.56
C MET A 325 -8.29 5.47 -4.96
N PHE A 326 -9.40 4.72 -5.03
CA PHE A 326 -9.98 4.27 -6.29
C PHE A 326 -10.42 5.43 -7.18
N ASP A 327 -11.11 6.43 -6.63
CA ASP A 327 -11.59 7.59 -7.37
C ASP A 327 -10.42 8.41 -7.91
N LYS A 328 -9.38 8.61 -7.10
CA LYS A 328 -8.15 9.30 -7.53
C LYS A 328 -7.45 8.54 -8.64
N PHE A 329 -7.18 7.25 -8.45
CA PHE A 329 -6.53 6.42 -9.45
C PHE A 329 -7.35 6.35 -10.75
N ASN A 330 -8.67 6.22 -10.65
CA ASN A 330 -9.56 6.19 -11.81
C ASN A 330 -9.68 7.54 -12.53
N SER A 331 -9.38 8.66 -11.86
CA SER A 331 -9.47 10.00 -12.44
C SER A 331 -8.27 10.35 -13.34
N ASP A 332 -7.05 9.95 -12.97
CA ASP A 332 -5.85 10.39 -13.68
C ASP A 332 -4.63 9.47 -13.46
N ILE A 333 -3.86 9.26 -14.52
CA ILE A 333 -2.60 8.49 -14.51
C ILE A 333 -1.56 9.11 -13.58
N ARG A 334 -1.63 10.42 -13.29
CA ARG A 334 -0.74 11.09 -12.32
C ARG A 334 -0.82 10.41 -10.95
N TYR A 335 -2.03 10.06 -10.50
CA TYR A 335 -2.24 9.41 -9.20
C TYR A 335 -1.73 7.97 -9.15
N HIS A 336 -1.65 7.27 -10.30
CA HIS A 336 -0.96 5.99 -10.37
C HIS A 336 0.54 6.13 -10.10
N ILE A 337 1.17 7.16 -10.66
CA ILE A 337 2.61 7.39 -10.50
C ILE A 337 2.89 7.93 -9.09
N GLN A 338 2.08 8.87 -8.62
CA GLN A 338 2.19 9.36 -7.24
C GLN A 338 2.02 8.24 -6.22
N GLY A 339 1.00 7.38 -6.36
CA GLY A 339 0.79 6.25 -5.46
C GLY A 339 1.93 5.21 -5.49
N LEU A 340 2.67 5.08 -6.60
CA LEU A 340 3.89 4.29 -6.63
C LEU A 340 5.01 4.92 -5.78
N PHE A 341 5.18 6.24 -5.85
CA PHE A 341 6.15 6.97 -5.03
C PHE A 341 5.77 6.95 -3.55
N ASP A 342 4.50 7.13 -3.23
CA ASP A 342 3.98 7.07 -1.85
C ASP A 342 4.16 5.67 -1.24
N PHE A 343 4.24 4.64 -2.08
CA PHE A 343 4.54 3.27 -1.66
C PHE A 343 6.03 3.04 -1.34
N PHE A 344 6.94 3.89 -1.82
CA PHE A 344 8.36 3.71 -1.58
C PHE A 344 8.72 4.01 -0.12
N ASP A 345 9.23 3.00 0.57
CA ASP A 345 9.76 3.19 1.91
C ASP A 345 11.15 3.88 1.89
N LYS A 346 11.63 4.27 3.07
CA LYS A 346 12.92 4.96 3.22
C LYS A 346 14.14 4.16 2.71
N ARG A 347 14.04 2.83 2.60
CA ARG A 347 15.11 1.96 2.07
C ARG A 347 15.08 1.95 0.56
N MET A 348 13.89 1.84 -0.04
CA MET A 348 13.69 1.97 -1.48
C MET A 348 14.17 3.32 -1.99
N ILE A 349 13.76 4.42 -1.35
CA ILE A 349 14.22 5.76 -1.69
C ILE A 349 15.75 5.87 -1.61
N ARG A 350 16.36 5.37 -0.52
CA ARG A 350 17.83 5.38 -0.36
C ARG A 350 18.56 4.53 -1.41
N ALA A 351 18.00 3.39 -1.80
CA ALA A 351 18.57 2.55 -2.84
C ALA A 351 18.54 3.30 -4.19
N LEU A 352 17.42 3.95 -4.54
CA LEU A 352 17.33 4.76 -5.76
C LEU A 352 18.27 5.97 -5.75
N GLN A 353 18.39 6.67 -4.62
CA GLN A 353 19.35 7.78 -4.45
C GLN A 353 20.81 7.34 -4.67
N LYS A 354 21.15 6.11 -4.28
CA LYS A 354 22.47 5.52 -4.47
C LYS A 354 22.64 4.77 -5.80
N ARG A 355 21.59 4.72 -6.63
CA ARG A 355 21.50 3.90 -7.85
C ARG A 355 21.76 2.41 -7.59
N ASP A 356 21.46 1.93 -6.39
CA ASP A 356 21.55 0.52 -6.01
C ASP A 356 20.25 -0.20 -6.42
N PHE A 357 20.13 -0.49 -7.71
CA PHE A 357 18.91 -1.07 -8.26
C PHE A 357 18.67 -2.52 -7.83
N VAL A 358 19.70 -3.25 -7.42
CA VAL A 358 19.55 -4.61 -6.92
C VAL A 358 18.91 -4.60 -5.54
N GLU A 359 19.35 -3.72 -4.64
CA GLU A 359 18.69 -3.56 -3.34
C GLU A 359 17.29 -2.98 -3.49
N PHE A 360 17.08 -1.99 -4.37
CA PHE A 360 15.72 -1.50 -4.67
C PHE A 360 14.80 -2.64 -5.13
N ALA A 361 15.23 -3.45 -6.10
CA ALA A 361 14.45 -4.58 -6.58
C ALA A 361 14.19 -5.62 -5.49
N GLY A 362 15.15 -5.83 -4.56
CA GLY A 362 14.98 -6.69 -3.40
C GLY A 362 13.90 -6.18 -2.44
N TYR A 363 13.88 -4.88 -2.18
CA TYR A 363 12.85 -4.26 -1.35
C TYR A 363 11.49 -4.25 -2.04
N TYR A 364 11.42 -3.98 -3.35
CA TYR A 364 10.15 -3.85 -4.06
C TYR A 364 9.53 -5.22 -4.44
N ASN A 365 10.32 -6.11 -5.04
CA ASN A 365 9.84 -7.40 -5.59
C ASN A 365 10.10 -8.62 -4.68
N GLY A 366 10.91 -8.45 -3.63
CA GLY A 366 11.42 -9.53 -2.79
C GLY A 366 12.76 -10.09 -3.26
N SER A 367 13.45 -10.79 -2.37
CA SER A 367 14.86 -11.20 -2.56
C SER A 367 15.07 -12.23 -3.69
N GLY A 368 14.08 -13.06 -3.99
CA GLY A 368 14.23 -14.24 -4.86
C GLY A 368 14.57 -13.95 -6.34
N GLN A 369 14.35 -12.72 -6.83
CA GLN A 369 14.70 -12.32 -8.21
C GLN A 369 15.43 -10.95 -8.26
N LYS A 370 15.95 -10.47 -7.13
CA LYS A 370 16.45 -9.10 -7.01
C LYS A 370 17.57 -8.76 -8.00
N GLN A 371 18.46 -9.72 -8.30
CA GLN A 371 19.54 -9.53 -9.28
C GLN A 371 19.01 -9.32 -10.69
N LYS A 372 17.99 -10.11 -11.09
CA LYS A 372 17.40 -10.05 -12.42
C LYS A 372 16.66 -8.72 -12.65
N TYR A 373 15.80 -8.33 -11.70
CA TYR A 373 15.08 -7.07 -11.77
C TYR A 373 16.00 -5.87 -11.63
N GLY A 374 16.98 -5.92 -10.71
CA GLY A 374 17.99 -4.87 -10.57
C GLY A 374 18.79 -4.66 -11.85
N GLN A 375 19.20 -5.74 -12.53
CA GLN A 375 19.88 -5.65 -13.82
C GLN A 375 18.98 -5.04 -14.91
N TRP A 376 17.69 -5.39 -14.94
CA TRP A 376 16.76 -4.78 -15.87
C TRP A 376 16.61 -3.28 -15.62
N ILE A 377 16.50 -2.85 -14.36
CA ILE A 377 16.40 -1.43 -14.01
C ILE A 377 17.70 -0.72 -14.42
N GLN A 378 18.88 -1.30 -14.11
CA GLN A 378 20.17 -0.76 -14.54
C GLN A 378 20.23 -0.54 -16.06
N ASN A 379 19.84 -1.54 -16.86
CA ASN A 379 19.87 -1.42 -18.32
C ASN A 379 18.99 -0.27 -18.86
N HIS A 380 17.82 -0.03 -18.24
CA HIS A 380 16.95 1.08 -18.65
C HIS A 380 17.48 2.43 -18.15
N TYR A 381 18.11 2.45 -16.97
CA TYR A 381 18.77 3.63 -16.44
C TYR A 381 19.93 4.04 -17.35
N ASP A 382 20.80 3.11 -17.73
CA ASP A 382 21.93 3.36 -18.63
C ASP A 382 21.46 3.87 -20.00
N ALA A 383 20.39 3.29 -20.54
CA ALA A 383 19.77 3.77 -21.77
C ALA A 383 19.21 5.19 -21.65
N PHE A 384 18.61 5.55 -20.50
CA PHE A 384 18.17 6.93 -20.25
C PHE A 384 19.36 7.89 -20.21
N GLN A 385 20.44 7.52 -19.51
CA GLN A 385 21.64 8.36 -19.40
C GLN A 385 22.25 8.66 -20.77
N GLN A 386 22.22 7.72 -21.72
CA GLN A 386 22.72 7.96 -23.08
C GLN A 386 21.99 9.09 -23.83
N PHE A 387 20.73 9.37 -23.48
CA PHE A 387 19.97 10.48 -24.07
C PHE A 387 20.22 11.83 -23.39
N THR A 388 20.69 11.82 -22.14
CA THR A 388 20.78 13.02 -21.29
C THR A 388 22.21 13.37 -20.88
N SER A 389 23.20 12.62 -21.37
CA SER A 389 24.63 12.85 -21.12
C SER A 389 25.24 13.90 -22.03
#